data_AF-A0A2V8NFL9-F1
#
_entry.id   AF-A0A2V8NFL9-F1
#
_cell.length_a   1.000
_cell.length_b   1.000
_cell.length_c   1.000
_cell.angle_alpha   90.00
_cell.angle_beta   90.00
_cell.angle_gamma   90.00
#
_symmetry.space_group_name_H-M   'P 1'
#
loop_
_entity.id
_entity.type
_entity.pdbx_description
1 polymer ?
#
loop_
_entity_poly.entity_id
_entity_poly.type
_entity_poly.pdbx_seq_one_letter_code
_entity_poly.pdbx_strand_id
1 'polypeptide(L)'
;MTKLTGAQLVEYERDGFLVVEDFVTAEACDRLRSRASTLVEAFDPAGYASIFSTHEQTRTSDDYFLDSGDKIRFFFEEEAFDSEGRLRQSKERSINKIGHALHDLDIIFNRFSRTPELEALASDLGYARPLLIQSMYIFKQPNIGGEVTCHQDATFLYTEPLSVTGLWFALEDATRENGCLWAIPGGHRLGLKKRFVRAHEGGTRFQVLDDSAWPMDKLVPLEVKKGTLIILHGL
;
A
#
# COMPACT_ATOMS: atom_id res chain seq x y z
N MET A 1 18.82 -5.52 -10.91
CA MET A 1 18.68 -6.89 -11.45
C MET A 1 17.77 -6.82 -12.67
N THR A 2 18.09 -7.53 -13.76
CA THR A 2 17.41 -7.29 -15.05
C THR A 2 16.27 -8.25 -15.37
N LYS A 3 16.18 -9.43 -14.73
CA LYS A 3 15.08 -10.40 -14.91
C LYS A 3 14.88 -11.31 -13.69
N LEU A 4 13.65 -11.77 -13.46
CA LEU A 4 13.35 -12.85 -12.53
C LEU A 4 13.89 -14.19 -13.06
N THR A 5 14.42 -15.01 -12.17
CA THR A 5 14.86 -16.36 -12.52
C THR A 5 13.67 -17.32 -12.62
N GLY A 6 13.83 -18.44 -13.35
CA GLY A 6 12.79 -19.47 -13.40
C GLY A 6 12.43 -20.03 -12.03
N ALA A 7 13.38 -20.11 -11.09
CA ALA A 7 13.12 -20.53 -9.72
C ALA A 7 12.25 -19.53 -8.96
N GLN A 8 12.54 -18.23 -9.11
CA GLN A 8 11.75 -17.15 -8.52
C GLN A 8 10.32 -17.10 -9.06
N LEU A 9 10.13 -17.36 -10.36
CA LEU A 9 8.79 -17.45 -10.94
C LEU A 9 8.01 -18.64 -10.36
N VAL A 10 8.65 -19.80 -10.20
CA VAL A 10 8.03 -20.98 -9.57
C VAL A 10 7.68 -20.70 -8.10
N GLU A 11 8.52 -19.97 -7.37
CA GLU A 11 8.25 -19.55 -5.99
C GLU A 11 7.05 -18.59 -5.91
N TYR A 12 7.02 -17.57 -6.77
CA TYR A 12 5.91 -16.62 -6.85
C TYR A 12 4.58 -17.34 -7.15
N GLU A 13 4.57 -18.25 -8.13
CA GLU A 13 3.39 -19.05 -8.45
C GLU A 13 2.98 -20.00 -7.32
N ARG A 14 3.95 -20.58 -6.59
CA ARG A 14 3.64 -21.47 -5.46
C ARG A 14 3.05 -20.70 -4.29
N ASP A 15 3.65 -19.58 -3.92
CA ASP A 15 3.38 -18.90 -2.65
C ASP A 15 2.42 -17.72 -2.79
N GLY A 16 2.31 -17.10 -3.96
CA GLY A 16 1.53 -15.88 -4.18
C GLY A 16 2.25 -14.61 -3.74
N PHE A 17 3.51 -14.71 -3.37
CA PHE A 17 4.38 -13.59 -3.15
C PHE A 17 5.83 -13.99 -3.43
N LEU A 18 6.70 -13.01 -3.64
CA LEU A 18 8.12 -13.23 -3.85
C LEU A 18 8.93 -12.10 -3.22
N VAL A 19 9.97 -12.46 -2.46
CA VAL A 19 10.92 -11.52 -1.87
C VAL A 19 12.15 -11.42 -2.78
N VAL A 20 12.48 -10.21 -3.21
CA VAL A 20 13.64 -9.90 -4.04
C VAL A 20 14.50 -8.88 -3.32
N GLU A 21 15.50 -9.38 -2.59
CA GLU A 21 16.47 -8.57 -1.86
C GLU A 21 17.30 -7.70 -2.82
N ASP A 22 17.78 -6.55 -2.30
CA ASP A 22 18.64 -5.62 -3.04
C ASP A 22 18.10 -5.19 -4.42
N PHE A 23 16.77 -5.15 -4.56
CA PHE A 23 16.12 -4.80 -5.83
C PHE A 23 16.35 -3.33 -6.19
N VAL A 24 16.22 -2.42 -5.21
CA VAL A 24 16.56 -1.00 -5.36
C VAL A 24 17.67 -0.59 -4.40
N THR A 25 18.43 0.44 -4.77
CA THR A 25 19.55 0.91 -3.94
C THR A 25 19.07 1.62 -2.68
N ALA A 26 19.89 1.61 -1.64
CA ALA A 26 19.64 2.38 -0.43
C ALA A 26 19.49 3.89 -0.72
N GLU A 27 20.23 4.41 -1.69
CA GLU A 27 20.13 5.81 -2.14
C GLU A 27 18.77 6.13 -2.79
N ALA A 28 18.25 5.22 -3.63
CA ALA A 28 16.93 5.38 -4.22
C ALA A 28 15.85 5.43 -3.12
N CYS A 29 15.97 4.57 -2.11
CA CYS A 29 15.08 4.58 -0.95
C CYS A 29 15.17 5.91 -0.18
N ASP A 30 16.38 6.40 0.13
CA ASP A 30 16.54 7.67 0.85
C ASP A 30 16.01 8.87 0.07
N ARG A 31 16.10 8.83 -1.26
CA ARG A 31 15.51 9.86 -2.13
C ARG A 31 13.99 9.90 -2.04
N LEU A 32 13.34 8.74 -2.02
CA LEU A 32 11.88 8.64 -1.81
C LEU A 32 11.48 9.13 -0.42
N ARG A 33 12.21 8.70 0.62
CA ARG A 33 11.96 9.10 2.01
C ARG A 33 12.12 10.61 2.19
N SER A 34 13.23 11.17 1.70
CA SER A 34 13.46 12.62 1.74
C SER A 34 12.36 13.38 1.01
N ARG A 35 11.91 12.88 -0.15
CA ARG A 35 10.82 13.52 -0.87
C ARG A 35 9.50 13.45 -0.11
N ALA A 36 9.16 12.32 0.49
CA ALA A 36 7.98 12.18 1.33
C ALA A 36 8.01 13.16 2.51
N SER A 37 9.16 13.33 3.18
CA SER A 37 9.31 14.33 4.25
C SER A 37 9.04 15.75 3.75
N THR A 38 9.59 16.15 2.59
CA THR A 38 9.30 17.47 2.00
C THR A 38 7.81 17.66 1.68
N LEU A 39 7.14 16.63 1.16
CA LEU A 39 5.71 16.67 0.89
C LEU A 39 4.90 16.86 2.18
N VAL A 40 5.28 16.15 3.24
CA VAL A 40 4.66 16.27 4.57
C VAL A 40 4.88 17.66 5.16
N GLU A 41 6.10 18.19 5.09
CA GLU A 41 6.42 19.54 5.58
C GLU A 41 5.55 20.60 4.90
N ALA A 42 5.40 20.51 3.57
CA ALA A 42 4.60 21.43 2.77
C ALA A 42 3.07 21.27 2.94
N PHE A 43 2.61 20.13 3.47
CA PHE A 43 1.18 19.88 3.66
C PHE A 43 0.59 20.67 4.83
N ASP A 44 -0.45 21.46 4.56
CA ASP A 44 -1.22 22.16 5.61
C ASP A 44 -2.50 21.39 5.96
N PRO A 45 -2.60 20.82 7.17
CA PRO A 45 -3.79 20.10 7.61
C PRO A 45 -4.97 21.03 7.97
N ALA A 46 -4.75 22.34 8.16
CA ALA A 46 -5.79 23.26 8.61
C ALA A 46 -6.97 23.37 7.62
N GLY A 47 -6.72 23.17 6.33
CA GLY A 47 -7.77 23.10 5.30
C GLY A 47 -8.59 21.80 5.29
N TYR A 48 -8.16 20.79 6.06
CA TYR A 48 -8.72 19.44 6.09
C TYR A 48 -9.05 18.95 7.50
N ALA A 49 -8.88 19.78 8.53
CA ALA A 49 -9.10 19.42 9.93
C ALA A 49 -10.54 18.94 10.21
N SER A 50 -11.53 19.45 9.47
CA SER A 50 -12.93 18.99 9.54
C SER A 50 -13.17 17.59 8.99
N ILE A 51 -12.23 17.04 8.21
CA ILE A 51 -12.31 15.67 7.68
C ILE A 51 -11.93 14.65 8.78
N PHE A 52 -11.21 15.10 9.83
CA PHE A 52 -10.63 14.23 10.86
C PHE A 52 -11.25 14.36 12.28
N SER A 53 -12.39 15.08 12.52
CA SER A 53 -13.17 15.08 13.79
C SER A 53 -14.70 14.77 13.73
N THR A 54 -15.32 14.27 14.82
CA THR A 54 -16.06 12.98 14.98
C THR A 54 -17.52 12.69 14.51
N HIS A 55 -18.35 13.56 13.89
CA HIS A 55 -19.79 13.17 13.72
C HIS A 55 -20.51 13.43 12.36
N GLU A 56 -20.10 14.38 11.51
CA GLU A 56 -20.57 14.48 10.11
C GLU A 56 -19.59 13.84 9.10
N GLN A 57 -18.58 13.14 9.63
CA GLN A 57 -17.36 12.76 8.91
C GLN A 57 -17.48 11.65 7.91
N THR A 58 -18.28 10.61 8.16
CA THR A 58 -18.20 9.38 7.37
C THR A 58 -18.40 9.66 5.89
N ARG A 59 -19.22 10.66 5.53
CA ARG A 59 -19.40 11.08 4.13
C ARG A 59 -18.26 11.95 3.60
N THR A 60 -17.75 12.93 4.36
CA THR A 60 -16.68 13.84 3.90
C THR A 60 -15.30 13.18 3.88
N SER A 61 -15.02 12.26 4.82
CA SER A 61 -13.85 11.39 4.80
C SER A 61 -13.91 10.42 3.63
N ASP A 62 -15.09 9.90 3.32
CA ASP A 62 -15.31 9.05 2.16
C ASP A 62 -15.04 9.84 0.87
N ASP A 63 -15.54 11.07 0.71
CA ASP A 63 -15.27 11.87 -0.50
C ASP A 63 -13.78 12.24 -0.64
N TYR A 64 -13.11 12.61 0.46
CA TYR A 64 -11.66 12.86 0.46
C TYR A 64 -10.85 11.60 0.11
N PHE A 65 -11.32 10.42 0.50
CA PHE A 65 -10.70 9.17 0.08
C PHE A 65 -11.05 8.83 -1.37
N LEU A 66 -12.33 8.89 -1.76
CA LEU A 66 -12.82 8.45 -3.07
C LEU A 66 -12.32 9.33 -4.22
N ASP A 67 -12.07 10.62 -3.98
CA ASP A 67 -11.54 11.54 -4.99
C ASP A 67 -10.01 11.67 -4.95
N SER A 68 -9.32 10.77 -4.24
CA SER A 68 -7.85 10.81 -4.10
C SER A 68 -7.08 10.05 -5.18
N GLY A 69 -7.79 9.31 -6.04
CA GLY A 69 -7.20 8.41 -7.05
C GLY A 69 -6.27 9.11 -8.03
N ASP A 70 -6.52 10.39 -8.31
CA ASP A 70 -5.74 11.26 -9.21
C ASP A 70 -5.05 12.40 -8.44
N LYS A 71 -4.80 12.23 -7.12
CA LYS A 71 -4.23 13.28 -6.26
C LYS A 71 -3.11 12.75 -5.37
N ILE A 72 -2.35 13.70 -4.80
CA ILE A 72 -1.49 13.45 -3.63
C ILE A 72 -2.22 14.01 -2.42
N ARG A 73 -2.74 13.11 -1.59
CA ARG A 73 -3.51 13.35 -0.37
C ARG A 73 -2.86 12.61 0.80
N PHE A 74 -3.12 13.12 2.00
CA PHE A 74 -2.49 12.68 3.23
C PHE A 74 -3.55 12.09 4.14
N PHE A 75 -3.28 10.90 4.68
CA PHE A 75 -4.19 10.16 5.54
C PHE A 75 -3.51 9.96 6.89
N PHE A 76 -4.16 10.43 7.94
CA PHE A 76 -3.65 10.35 9.31
C PHE A 76 -3.90 8.99 9.94
N GLU A 77 -3.11 8.65 10.95
CA GLU A 77 -3.40 7.54 11.85
C GLU A 77 -4.71 7.80 12.59
N GLU A 78 -5.46 6.74 12.89
CA GLU A 78 -6.73 6.84 13.63
C GLU A 78 -6.51 7.47 15.02
N GLU A 79 -5.41 7.13 15.68
CA GLU A 79 -5.03 7.64 17.00
C GLU A 79 -4.28 8.99 16.95
N ALA A 80 -4.17 9.63 15.78
CA ALA A 80 -3.45 10.91 15.64
C ALA A 80 -4.13 12.07 16.40
N PHE A 81 -5.45 12.01 16.58
CA PHE A 81 -6.25 13.12 17.11
C PHE A 81 -6.80 12.84 18.52
N ASP A 82 -6.92 13.89 19.33
CA ASP A 82 -7.64 13.85 20.62
C ASP A 82 -9.17 13.98 20.42
N SER A 83 -9.93 13.91 21.52
CA SER A 83 -11.39 14.07 21.49
C SER A 83 -11.84 15.45 21.01
N GLU A 84 -10.95 16.43 20.98
CA GLU A 84 -11.19 17.80 20.50
C GLU A 84 -10.74 17.99 19.04
N GLY A 85 -10.28 16.93 18.37
CA GLY A 85 -9.82 16.96 16.97
C GLY A 85 -8.45 17.61 16.77
N ARG A 86 -7.64 17.73 17.82
CA ARG A 86 -6.27 18.27 17.75
C ARG A 86 -5.26 17.14 17.66
N LEU A 87 -4.15 17.38 16.96
CA LEU A 87 -3.07 16.41 16.87
C LEU A 87 -2.43 16.16 18.24
N ARG A 88 -2.31 14.90 18.62
CA ARG A 88 -1.64 14.46 19.86
C ARG A 88 -0.11 14.56 19.77
N GLN A 89 0.43 14.54 18.56
CA GLN A 89 1.85 14.66 18.28
C GLN A 89 2.10 15.44 16.98
N SER A 90 3.36 15.61 16.58
CA SER A 90 3.67 16.38 15.39
C SER A 90 3.01 15.78 14.13
N LYS A 91 2.66 16.64 13.17
CA LYS A 91 2.03 16.24 11.89
C LYS A 91 2.84 15.15 11.19
N GLU A 92 4.16 15.30 11.20
CA GLU A 92 5.12 14.40 10.56
C GLU A 92 5.09 12.99 11.16
N ARG A 93 4.69 12.88 12.43
CA ARG A 93 4.54 11.62 13.13
C ARG A 93 3.10 11.11 13.17
N SER A 94 2.16 11.84 12.57
CA SER A 94 0.72 11.52 12.66
C SER A 94 0.13 11.02 11.36
N ILE A 95 0.90 11.06 10.27
CA ILE A 95 0.45 10.61 8.94
C ILE A 95 0.72 9.11 8.80
N ASN A 96 -0.33 8.35 8.50
CA ASN A 96 -0.27 6.93 8.19
C ASN A 96 0.28 6.68 6.78
N LYS A 97 -0.28 7.41 5.78
CA LYS A 97 0.09 7.26 4.38
C LYS A 97 -0.12 8.51 3.55
N ILE A 98 0.57 8.55 2.40
CA ILE A 98 0.30 9.46 1.29
C ILE A 98 -0.19 8.64 0.10
N GLY A 99 -1.24 9.09 -0.58
CA GLY A 99 -1.80 8.43 -1.76
C GLY A 99 -2.69 9.35 -2.60
N HIS A 100 -3.16 8.95 -3.77
CA HIS A 100 -2.93 7.65 -4.42
C HIS A 100 -2.21 7.76 -5.78
N ALA A 101 -1.82 8.98 -6.19
CA ALA A 101 -1.19 9.27 -7.48
C ALA A 101 0.25 9.82 -7.39
N LEU A 102 1.02 9.47 -6.35
CA LEU A 102 2.44 9.85 -6.25
C LEU A 102 3.23 9.47 -7.52
N HIS A 103 3.00 8.27 -8.04
CA HIS A 103 3.62 7.78 -9.27
C HIS A 103 3.34 8.65 -10.50
N ASP A 104 2.26 9.42 -10.54
CA ASP A 104 1.93 10.27 -11.68
C ASP A 104 2.30 11.73 -11.46
N LEU A 105 2.07 12.22 -10.24
CA LEU A 105 2.09 13.65 -9.95
C LEU A 105 3.38 14.15 -9.31
N ASP A 106 4.15 13.28 -8.65
CA ASP A 106 5.45 13.66 -8.09
C ASP A 106 6.60 13.15 -8.96
N ILE A 107 7.50 14.05 -9.38
CA ILE A 107 8.58 13.72 -10.32
C ILE A 107 9.56 12.66 -9.79
N ILE A 108 9.79 12.59 -8.47
CA ILE A 108 10.72 11.62 -7.89
C ILE A 108 10.06 10.23 -7.87
N PHE A 109 8.82 10.14 -7.41
CA PHE A 109 8.06 8.89 -7.41
C PHE A 109 7.77 8.42 -8.84
N ASN A 110 7.45 9.34 -9.77
CA ASN A 110 7.23 9.03 -11.17
C ASN A 110 8.44 8.36 -11.83
N ARG A 111 9.64 8.91 -11.61
CA ARG A 111 10.88 8.33 -12.12
C ARG A 111 11.19 6.98 -11.49
N PHE A 112 10.92 6.84 -10.19
CA PHE A 112 11.11 5.57 -9.48
C PHE A 112 10.17 4.48 -9.98
N SER A 113 8.91 4.81 -10.27
CA SER A 113 7.90 3.83 -10.71
C SER A 113 8.01 3.41 -12.18
N ARG A 114 8.88 4.05 -12.98
CA ARG A 114 9.01 3.84 -14.43
C ARG A 114 10.45 3.58 -14.84
N THR A 115 11.11 2.67 -14.12
CA THR A 115 12.46 2.24 -14.50
C THR A 115 12.41 1.04 -15.46
N PRO A 116 13.44 0.84 -16.30
CA PRO A 116 13.55 -0.35 -17.14
C PRO A 116 13.49 -1.67 -16.35
N GLU A 117 13.96 -1.69 -15.10
CA GLU A 117 13.92 -2.86 -14.24
C GLU A 117 12.48 -3.23 -13.85
N LEU A 118 11.63 -2.24 -13.56
CA LEU A 118 10.21 -2.48 -13.27
C LEU A 118 9.41 -2.86 -14.51
N GLU A 119 9.76 -2.31 -15.67
CA GLU A 119 9.18 -2.73 -16.95
C GLU A 119 9.54 -4.19 -17.26
N ALA A 120 10.81 -4.56 -17.10
CA ALA A 120 11.27 -5.94 -17.28
C ALA A 120 10.60 -6.89 -16.29
N LEU A 121 10.47 -6.50 -15.01
CA LEU A 121 9.75 -7.26 -14.00
C LEU A 121 8.29 -7.50 -14.40
N ALA A 122 7.57 -6.45 -14.83
CA ALA A 122 6.19 -6.59 -15.27
C ALA A 122 6.07 -7.55 -16.48
N SER A 123 7.02 -7.48 -17.41
CA SER A 123 7.08 -8.42 -18.53
C SER A 123 7.33 -9.87 -18.08
N ASP A 124 8.23 -10.09 -17.11
CA ASP A 124 8.51 -11.43 -16.58
C ASP A 124 7.30 -12.02 -15.84
N LEU A 125 6.47 -11.17 -15.22
CA LEU A 125 5.19 -11.53 -14.61
C LEU A 125 4.04 -11.70 -15.64
N GLY A 126 4.33 -11.55 -16.94
CA GLY A 126 3.36 -11.80 -18.01
C GLY A 126 2.45 -10.62 -18.37
N TYR A 127 2.72 -9.41 -17.88
CA TYR A 127 1.93 -8.24 -18.26
C TYR A 127 2.28 -7.75 -19.67
N ALA A 128 1.32 -7.85 -20.59
CA ALA A 128 1.48 -7.33 -21.96
C ALA A 128 1.41 -5.79 -22.03
N ARG A 129 0.60 -5.16 -21.18
CA ARG A 129 0.42 -3.70 -21.08
C ARG A 129 0.23 -3.30 -19.61
N PRO A 130 1.29 -3.30 -18.80
CA PRO A 130 1.17 -2.92 -17.40
C PRO A 130 0.75 -1.45 -17.27
N LEU A 131 -0.18 -1.17 -16.36
CA LEU A 131 -0.60 0.17 -15.98
C LEU A 131 -0.42 0.34 -14.47
N LEU A 132 0.10 1.49 -14.07
CA LEU A 132 0.12 1.89 -12.66
C LEU A 132 -1.25 2.51 -12.34
N ILE A 133 -2.02 1.85 -11.47
CA ILE A 133 -3.37 2.30 -11.11
C ILE A 133 -3.42 2.99 -9.75
N GLN A 134 -2.38 2.81 -8.94
CA GLN A 134 -2.28 3.34 -7.58
C GLN A 134 -0.83 3.31 -7.10
N SER A 135 -0.44 4.30 -6.29
CA SER A 135 0.79 4.27 -5.49
C SER A 135 0.53 4.87 -4.11
N MET A 136 1.13 4.30 -3.08
CA MET A 136 1.09 4.84 -1.72
C MET A 136 2.50 4.88 -1.12
N TYR A 137 2.71 5.84 -0.23
CA TYR A 137 3.84 5.84 0.71
C TYR A 137 3.28 5.56 2.11
N ILE A 138 3.75 4.50 2.77
CA ILE A 138 3.25 4.06 4.09
C ILE A 138 4.35 4.33 5.12
N PHE A 139 4.01 5.05 6.20
CA PHE A 139 5.01 5.49 7.21
C PHE A 139 5.25 4.47 8.32
N LYS A 140 4.20 3.77 8.78
CA LYS A 140 4.23 2.94 10.00
C LYS A 140 4.85 3.72 11.18
N GLN A 141 4.12 4.74 11.62
CA GLN A 141 4.60 5.65 12.66
C GLN A 141 4.92 4.89 13.96
N PRO A 142 6.02 5.22 14.67
CA PRO A 142 6.33 4.58 15.94
C PRO A 142 5.17 4.73 16.94
N ASN A 143 4.86 3.64 17.65
CA ASN A 143 3.82 3.52 18.69
C ASN A 143 2.37 3.61 18.21
N ILE A 144 2.05 4.45 17.22
CA ILE A 144 0.67 4.67 16.75
C ILE A 144 0.40 4.13 15.33
N GLY A 145 1.38 3.47 14.72
CA GLY A 145 1.28 2.95 13.36
C GLY A 145 0.21 1.86 13.25
N GLY A 146 -0.92 2.18 12.62
CA GLY A 146 -2.10 1.31 12.59
C GLY A 146 -1.82 -0.08 12.03
N GLU A 147 -2.45 -1.10 12.61
CA GLU A 147 -2.44 -2.47 12.10
C GLU A 147 -3.14 -2.53 10.73
N VAL A 148 -2.57 -3.32 9.81
CA VAL A 148 -3.24 -3.67 8.56
C VAL A 148 -3.70 -5.11 8.70
N THR A 149 -5.02 -5.31 8.74
CA THR A 149 -5.61 -6.65 8.87
C THR A 149 -5.41 -7.48 7.60
N CYS A 150 -5.48 -8.82 7.73
CA CYS A 150 -5.32 -9.74 6.61
C CYS A 150 -6.37 -9.49 5.51
N HIS A 151 -5.91 -9.22 4.29
CA HIS A 151 -6.74 -8.86 3.14
C HIS A 151 -6.07 -9.28 1.82
N GLN A 152 -6.80 -9.08 0.72
CA GLN A 152 -6.35 -9.29 -0.66
C GLN A 152 -6.48 -7.98 -1.42
N ASP A 153 -5.48 -7.56 -2.19
CA ASP A 153 -5.51 -6.29 -2.94
C ASP A 153 -6.68 -6.23 -3.94
N ALA A 154 -7.02 -7.37 -4.55
CA ALA A 154 -8.18 -7.51 -5.44
C ALA A 154 -9.53 -7.24 -4.75
N THR A 155 -9.56 -7.17 -3.41
CA THR A 155 -10.73 -6.67 -2.67
C THR A 155 -10.99 -5.21 -3.04
N PHE A 156 -9.94 -4.41 -3.19
CA PHE A 156 -10.02 -2.97 -3.44
C PHE A 156 -9.78 -2.61 -4.91
N LEU A 157 -8.94 -3.38 -5.61
CA LEU A 157 -8.50 -3.15 -6.98
C LEU A 157 -8.94 -4.30 -7.90
N TYR A 158 -10.25 -4.50 -7.98
CA TYR A 158 -10.86 -5.63 -8.69
C TYR A 158 -10.83 -5.46 -10.21
N THR A 159 -10.52 -6.54 -10.94
CA THR A 159 -10.60 -6.63 -12.41
C THR A 159 -11.20 -7.97 -12.86
N GLU A 160 -11.70 -8.03 -14.09
CA GLU A 160 -12.21 -9.27 -14.72
C GLU A 160 -11.50 -9.51 -16.08
N PRO A 161 -10.65 -10.54 -16.21
CA PRO A 161 -10.13 -11.41 -15.14
C PRO A 161 -9.23 -10.65 -14.15
N LEU A 162 -9.02 -11.24 -12.96
CA LEU A 162 -8.14 -10.68 -11.93
C LEU A 162 -6.71 -10.53 -12.47
N SER A 163 -6.16 -9.34 -12.30
CA SER A 163 -4.88 -8.97 -12.91
C SER A 163 -4.06 -8.00 -12.08
N VAL A 164 -4.45 -7.68 -10.84
CA VAL A 164 -3.67 -6.76 -9.99
C VAL A 164 -2.50 -7.50 -9.34
N THR A 165 -1.33 -6.85 -9.32
CA THR A 165 -0.13 -7.28 -8.58
C THR A 165 0.37 -6.09 -7.77
N GLY A 166 0.65 -6.30 -6.50
CA GLY A 166 1.26 -5.33 -5.61
C GLY A 166 2.78 -5.38 -5.69
N LEU A 167 3.42 -4.21 -5.80
CA LEU A 167 4.88 -4.08 -5.66
C LEU A 167 5.16 -3.26 -4.40
N TRP A 168 5.67 -3.91 -3.37
CA TRP A 168 5.98 -3.29 -2.08
C TRP A 168 7.49 -3.13 -1.92
N PHE A 169 7.96 -1.92 -1.62
CA PHE A 169 9.39 -1.63 -1.49
C PHE A 169 9.73 -1.26 -0.04
N ALA A 170 10.68 -1.98 0.56
CA ALA A 170 11.23 -1.64 1.87
C ALA A 170 12.12 -0.40 1.75
N LEU A 171 11.60 0.76 2.15
CA LEU A 171 12.40 2.00 2.19
C LEU A 171 13.31 2.08 3.43
N GLU A 172 12.99 1.27 4.44
CA GLU A 172 13.74 1.01 5.66
C GLU A 172 13.72 -0.50 5.94
N ASP A 173 14.56 -0.97 6.87
CA ASP A 173 14.48 -2.34 7.34
C ASP A 173 13.09 -2.59 7.93
N ALA A 174 12.42 -3.66 7.49
CA ALA A 174 11.13 -4.09 8.00
C ALA A 174 11.35 -5.35 8.85
N THR A 175 11.02 -5.25 10.13
CA THR A 175 11.18 -6.31 11.13
C THR A 175 9.85 -6.58 11.82
N ARG A 176 9.77 -7.64 12.62
CA ARG A 176 8.56 -7.94 13.40
C ARG A 176 8.26 -6.85 14.42
N GLU A 177 9.27 -6.18 14.95
CA GLU A 177 9.14 -5.12 15.95
C GLU A 177 8.59 -3.81 15.37
N ASN A 178 8.81 -3.55 14.08
CA ASN A 178 8.35 -2.32 13.41
C ASN A 178 7.23 -2.53 12.38
N GLY A 179 6.68 -3.75 12.32
CA GLY A 179 5.49 -4.06 11.53
C GLY A 179 5.77 -4.46 10.08
N CYS A 180 6.72 -5.39 9.88
CA CYS A 180 6.90 -6.09 8.60
C CYS A 180 5.60 -6.74 8.10
N LEU A 181 5.57 -7.05 6.79
CA LEU A 181 4.45 -7.77 6.20
C LEU A 181 4.35 -9.19 6.75
N TRP A 182 3.14 -9.73 6.76
CA TRP A 182 2.87 -11.14 6.96
C TRP A 182 2.06 -11.67 5.79
N ALA A 183 2.40 -12.86 5.31
CA ALA A 183 1.73 -13.48 4.17
C ALA A 183 1.40 -14.95 4.47
N ILE A 184 0.41 -15.48 3.76
CA ILE A 184 0.04 -16.89 3.81
C ILE A 184 0.60 -17.53 2.54
N PRO A 185 1.63 -18.39 2.61
CA PRO A 185 2.11 -19.10 1.43
C PRO A 185 0.99 -19.93 0.79
N GLY A 186 0.73 -19.68 -0.49
CA GLY A 186 -0.37 -20.26 -1.25
C GLY A 186 -1.74 -19.60 -0.99
N GLY A 187 -1.79 -18.51 -0.23
CA GLY A 187 -3.01 -17.79 0.15
C GLY A 187 -3.82 -17.28 -1.04
N HIS A 188 -3.12 -16.91 -2.12
CA HIS A 188 -3.72 -16.50 -3.39
C HIS A 188 -4.65 -17.53 -4.04
N ARG A 189 -4.57 -18.81 -3.60
CA ARG A 189 -5.41 -19.92 -4.10
C ARG A 189 -6.70 -20.08 -3.32
N LEU A 190 -6.93 -19.29 -2.27
CA LEU A 190 -8.15 -19.33 -1.45
C LEU A 190 -9.36 -18.66 -2.13
N GLY A 191 -9.15 -18.01 -3.28
CA GLY A 191 -10.17 -17.22 -3.95
C GLY A 191 -10.39 -15.86 -3.27
N LEU A 192 -11.13 -14.98 -3.93
CA LEU A 192 -11.41 -13.65 -3.39
C LEU A 192 -12.50 -13.71 -2.33
N LYS A 193 -12.21 -13.23 -1.11
CA LYS A 193 -13.18 -13.27 -0.01
C LYS A 193 -14.20 -12.13 -0.03
N LYS A 194 -13.81 -10.93 -0.42
CA LYS A 194 -14.67 -9.73 -0.37
C LYS A 194 -14.36 -8.79 -1.53
N ARG A 195 -15.30 -7.89 -1.83
CA ARG A 195 -15.08 -6.73 -2.69
C ARG A 195 -15.46 -5.45 -1.96
N PHE A 196 -14.60 -4.45 -2.01
CA PHE A 196 -14.90 -3.10 -1.59
C PHE A 196 -15.47 -2.33 -2.76
N VAL A 197 -16.74 -1.91 -2.66
CA VAL A 197 -17.48 -1.31 -3.77
C VAL A 197 -18.05 0.04 -3.37
N ARG A 198 -18.11 0.97 -4.33
CA ARG A 198 -18.88 2.21 -4.17
C ARG A 198 -20.37 1.87 -4.20
N ALA A 199 -21.11 2.36 -3.21
CA ALA A 199 -22.55 2.15 -3.15
C ALA A 199 -23.28 3.14 -4.07
N HIS A 200 -24.39 2.72 -4.67
CA HIS A 200 -25.20 3.57 -5.57
C HIS A 200 -25.77 4.80 -4.85
N GLU A 201 -26.04 4.68 -3.55
CA GLU A 201 -26.58 5.74 -2.69
C GLU A 201 -25.50 6.67 -2.09
N GLY A 202 -24.23 6.50 -2.50
CA GLY A 202 -23.07 7.21 -1.97
C GLY A 202 -22.33 6.40 -0.90
N GLY A 203 -21.04 6.71 -0.71
CA GLY A 203 -20.15 6.00 0.21
C GLY A 203 -19.69 4.64 -0.31
N THR A 204 -19.21 3.80 0.61
CA THR A 204 -18.59 2.51 0.30
C THR A 204 -19.18 1.36 1.13
N ARG A 205 -19.08 0.14 0.62
CA ARG A 205 -19.48 -1.07 1.34
C ARG A 205 -18.63 -2.27 0.94
N PHE A 206 -18.56 -3.26 1.83
CA PHE A 206 -18.04 -4.58 1.48
C PHE A 206 -19.15 -5.49 0.97
N GLN A 207 -18.93 -6.11 -0.17
CA GLN A 207 -19.66 -7.28 -0.63
C GLN A 207 -18.88 -8.53 -0.22
N VAL A 208 -19.45 -9.37 0.62
CA VAL A 208 -18.85 -10.63 1.03
C VAL A 208 -19.09 -11.68 -0.05
N LEU A 209 -18.02 -12.36 -0.49
CA LEU A 209 -18.06 -13.45 -1.45
C LEU A 209 -17.81 -14.80 -0.75
N ASP A 210 -16.91 -14.80 0.23
CA ASP A 210 -16.59 -15.93 1.10
C ASP A 210 -16.27 -15.38 2.51
N ASP A 211 -17.01 -15.88 3.51
CA ASP A 211 -16.91 -15.46 4.91
C ASP A 211 -16.05 -16.42 5.77
N SER A 212 -15.49 -17.47 5.17
CA SER A 212 -14.63 -18.40 5.90
C SER A 212 -13.39 -17.69 6.45
N ALA A 213 -12.99 -18.10 7.66
CA ALA A 213 -11.86 -17.50 8.36
C ALA A 213 -10.54 -17.67 7.58
N TRP A 214 -9.65 -16.68 7.73
CA TRP A 214 -8.27 -16.82 7.28
C TRP A 214 -7.56 -17.92 8.07
N PRO A 215 -6.71 -18.75 7.43
CA PRO A 215 -5.86 -19.70 8.14
C PRO A 215 -4.67 -18.96 8.78
N MET A 216 -4.96 -18.20 9.86
CA MET A 216 -4.01 -17.33 10.53
C MET A 216 -2.79 -18.08 11.10
N ASP A 217 -2.94 -19.37 11.36
CA ASP A 217 -1.86 -20.28 11.79
C ASP A 217 -0.78 -20.50 10.72
N LYS A 218 -1.07 -20.14 9.45
CA LYS A 218 -0.14 -20.26 8.32
C LYS A 218 0.58 -18.97 7.96
N LEU A 219 0.32 -17.88 8.68
CA LEU A 219 1.00 -16.61 8.43
C LEU A 219 2.50 -16.74 8.72
N VAL A 220 3.32 -16.26 7.78
CA VAL A 220 4.77 -16.15 7.94
C VAL A 220 5.18 -14.68 7.88
N PRO A 221 6.09 -14.21 8.77
CA PRO A 221 6.60 -12.86 8.71
C PRO A 221 7.58 -12.72 7.54
N LEU A 222 7.55 -11.57 6.88
CA LEU A 222 8.45 -11.20 5.80
C LEU A 222 9.38 -10.07 6.27
N GLU A 223 10.34 -10.43 7.14
CA GLU A 223 11.37 -9.50 7.59
C GLU A 223 12.40 -9.29 6.48
N VAL A 224 12.62 -8.03 6.11
CA VAL A 224 13.44 -7.68 4.93
C VAL A 224 14.27 -6.43 5.17
N LYS A 225 15.41 -6.35 4.47
CA LYS A 225 16.28 -5.18 4.51
C LYS A 225 15.80 -4.08 3.58
N LYS A 226 16.16 -2.84 3.91
CA LYS A 226 16.00 -1.69 3.03
C LYS A 226 16.50 -2.00 1.61
N GLY A 227 15.70 -1.64 0.61
CA GLY A 227 15.98 -1.91 -0.81
C GLY A 227 15.32 -3.17 -1.35
N THR A 228 14.74 -4.00 -0.49
CA THR A 228 14.01 -5.21 -0.90
C THR A 228 12.67 -4.87 -1.56
N LEU A 229 12.36 -5.58 -2.64
CA LEU A 229 11.03 -5.61 -3.25
C LEU A 229 10.30 -6.89 -2.79
N ILE A 230 9.05 -6.75 -2.35
CA ILE A 230 8.12 -7.85 -2.18
C ILE A 230 7.04 -7.72 -3.25
N ILE A 231 6.94 -8.73 -4.11
CA ILE A 231 5.90 -8.85 -5.13
C ILE A 231 4.75 -9.62 -4.50
N LEU A 232 3.54 -9.08 -4.60
CA LEU A 232 2.34 -9.62 -3.98
C LEU A 232 1.32 -9.93 -5.06
N HIS A 233 0.88 -11.18 -5.12
CA HIS A 233 -0.28 -11.54 -5.94
C HIS A 233 -1.52 -10.79 -5.42
N GLY A 234 -2.42 -10.39 -6.31
CA GLY A 234 -3.62 -9.62 -5.93
C GLY A 234 -4.63 -10.38 -5.08
N LEU A 235 -4.48 -11.70 -4.97
CA LEU A 235 -5.25 -12.62 -4.13
C LEU A 235 -4.40 -13.12 -2.97
#